data_AF-A0A3M9NQ57-F1
#
_entry.id   AF-A0A3M9NQ57-F1
#
_cell.length_a   1.000
_cell.length_b   1.000
_cell.length_c   1.000
_cell.angle_alpha   90.00
_cell.angle_beta   90.00
_cell.angle_gamma   90.00
#
_symmetry.space_group_name_H-M   'P 1'
#
loop_
_entity.id
_entity.type
_entity.pdbx_description
1 polymer ?
#
loop_
_entity_poly.entity_id
_entity_poly.type
_entity_poly.pdbx_seq_one_letter_code
_entity_poly.pdbx_strand_id
1 'polypeptide(L)'
;MIQKLKDCRESEQAGENKKHCTMEDMSYAVAPLFKRGLIEIKKELVENKMLHCIHLTQDGIDYLEKLNISDKNALKESENQTS
;
A
#
# COMPACT_ATOMS: atom_id res chain seq x y z
N MET A 1 -3.29 3.82 -8.52
CA MET A 1 -2.17 4.20 -7.63
C MET A 1 -2.45 3.80 -6.19
N ILE A 2 -3.49 4.36 -5.52
CA ILE A 2 -3.86 3.97 -4.14
C ILE A 2 -4.22 2.49 -4.03
N GLN A 3 -4.95 1.94 -5.00
CA GLN A 3 -5.27 0.51 -5.03
C GLN A 3 -4.02 -0.38 -4.98
N LYS A 4 -2.99 -0.06 -5.76
CA LYS A 4 -1.71 -0.79 -5.75
C LYS A 4 -0.98 -0.71 -4.40
N LEU A 5 -1.14 0.40 -3.67
CA LEU A 5 -0.60 0.56 -2.33
C LEU A 5 -1.38 -0.31 -1.32
N LYS A 6 -2.71 -0.41 -1.45
CA LYS A 6 -3.57 -1.32 -0.68
C LYS A 6 -3.20 -2.79 -0.94
N ASP A 7 -3.14 -3.19 -2.21
CA ASP A 7 -2.78 -4.56 -2.62
C ASP A 7 -1.39 -4.97 -2.08
N CYS A 8 -0.46 -4.00 -2.02
CA CYS A 8 0.88 -4.23 -1.50
C CYS A 8 0.89 -4.46 0.02
N ARG A 9 0.13 -3.65 0.78
CA ARG A 9 -0.03 -3.84 2.23
C ARG A 9 -0.67 -5.18 2.57
N GLU A 10 -1.67 -5.61 1.81
CA GLU A 10 -2.30 -6.93 1.98
C GLU A 10 -1.31 -8.07 1.75
N SER A 11 -0.38 -7.89 0.80
CA SER A 11 0.67 -8.87 0.50
C SER A 11 1.75 -8.95 1.58
N GLU A 12 2.08 -7.83 2.26
CA GLU A 12 3.02 -7.81 3.39
C GLU A 12 2.45 -8.50 4.65
N GLN A 13 1.14 -8.40 4.87
CA GLN A 13 0.45 -8.97 6.03
C GLN A 13 0.19 -10.48 5.93
N ALA A 14 0.32 -11.07 4.74
CA ALA A 14 -0.06 -12.47 4.47
C ALA A 14 0.90 -13.56 5.03
N GLY A 15 1.85 -13.21 5.90
CA GLY A 15 2.59 -14.16 6.74
C GLY A 15 3.51 -15.14 5.99
N GLU A 16 2.95 -16.27 5.51
CA GLU A 16 3.68 -17.40 4.92
C GLU A 16 3.81 -17.35 3.38
N ASN A 17 2.99 -16.55 2.70
CA ASN A 17 3.10 -16.30 1.24
C ASN A 17 3.33 -14.81 0.98
N LYS A 18 4.40 -14.25 1.56
CA LYS A 18 4.80 -12.85 1.36
C LYS A 18 5.15 -12.62 -0.12
N LYS A 19 4.15 -12.24 -0.91
CA LYS A 19 4.37 -11.75 -2.25
C LYS A 19 5.03 -10.38 -2.12
N HIS A 20 6.30 -10.30 -2.49
CA HIS A 20 7.03 -9.03 -2.45
C HIS A 20 6.50 -8.16 -3.58
N CYS A 21 6.09 -6.94 -3.27
CA CYS A 21 5.71 -6.00 -4.29
C CYS A 21 6.95 -5.63 -5.09
N THR A 22 6.96 -5.94 -6.37
CA THR A 22 8.07 -5.55 -7.23
C THR A 22 7.79 -4.22 -7.91
N MET A 23 8.83 -3.59 -8.48
CA MET A 23 8.66 -2.43 -9.34
C MET A 23 7.73 -2.71 -10.54
N GLU A 24 7.70 -3.96 -11.04
CA GLU A 24 6.78 -4.36 -12.10
C GLU A 24 5.32 -4.35 -11.64
N ASP A 25 5.04 -4.83 -10.41
CA ASP A 25 3.67 -4.88 -9.87
C ASP A 25 3.04 -3.49 -9.68
N MET A 26 3.87 -2.49 -9.33
CA MET A 26 3.46 -1.11 -9.12
C MET A 26 3.60 -0.22 -10.37
N SER A 27 4.44 -0.57 -11.35
CA SER A 27 4.59 0.12 -12.64
C SER A 27 4.65 1.65 -12.49
N TYR A 28 3.74 2.39 -13.12
CA TYR A 28 3.65 3.86 -13.10
C TYR A 28 3.35 4.47 -11.71
N ALA A 29 2.93 3.67 -10.73
CA ALA A 29 2.62 4.13 -9.38
C ALA A 29 3.88 4.32 -8.50
N VAL A 30 5.00 3.69 -8.85
CA VAL A 30 6.21 3.68 -7.99
C VAL A 30 6.77 5.08 -7.79
N ALA A 31 7.10 5.78 -8.87
CA ALA A 31 7.75 7.09 -8.81
C ALA A 31 6.97 8.13 -7.97
N PRO A 32 5.65 8.32 -8.14
CA PRO A 32 4.91 9.29 -7.33
C PRO A 32 4.72 8.86 -5.87
N LEU A 33 4.58 7.55 -5.58
CA LEU A 33 4.47 7.06 -4.21
C LEU A 33 5.81 7.20 -3.46
N PHE A 34 6.92 6.87 -4.13
CA PHE A 34 8.27 7.01 -3.60
C PHE A 34 8.63 8.47 -3.32
N LYS A 35 8.35 9.38 -4.27
CA LYS A 35 8.57 10.83 -4.09
C LYS A 35 7.78 11.41 -2.91
N ARG A 36 6.64 10.82 -2.57
CA ARG A 36 5.80 11.22 -1.44
C ARG A 36 6.21 10.56 -0.12
N GLY A 37 7.24 9.71 -0.13
CA GLY A 37 7.70 9.00 1.06
C GLY A 37 6.75 7.92 1.55
N LEU A 38 5.79 7.47 0.73
CA LEU A 38 4.79 6.45 1.10
C LEU A 38 5.30 5.02 0.90
N ILE A 39 6.34 4.86 0.09
CA ILE A 39 7.01 3.59 -0.15
C ILE A 39 8.52 3.79 -0.20
N GLU A 40 9.25 2.74 0.10
CA GLU A 40 10.70 2.64 -0.07
C GLU A 40 11.05 1.44 -0.95
N ILE A 41 12.21 1.49 -1.61
CA ILE A 41 12.69 0.43 -2.50
C ILE A 41 13.95 -0.17 -1.87
N LYS A 42 13.88 -1.44 -1.50
CA LYS A 42 15.00 -2.20 -0.92
C LYS A 42 15.50 -3.24 -1.90
N LYS A 43 16.80 -3.48 -1.92
CA LYS A 43 17.39 -4.62 -2.62
C LYS A 43 17.38 -5.82 -1.70
N GLU A 44 16.69 -6.87 -2.10
CA GLU A 44 16.55 -8.08 -1.32
C GLU A 44 16.86 -9.31 -2.16
N LEU A 45 17.39 -10.35 -1.51
CA LEU A 45 17.63 -11.64 -2.13
C LEU A 45 16.36 -12.49 -2.01
N VAL A 46 15.61 -12.62 -3.09
CA VAL A 46 14.37 -13.40 -3.16
C VAL A 46 14.60 -14.57 -4.12
N GLU A 47 14.40 -15.80 -3.64
CA GLU A 47 14.59 -17.04 -4.43
C GLU A 47 15.94 -17.07 -5.18
N ASN A 48 17.02 -16.68 -4.47
CA ASN A 48 18.38 -16.63 -4.99
C ASN A 48 18.62 -15.60 -6.12
N LYS A 49 17.70 -14.63 -6.30
CA LYS A 49 17.84 -13.48 -7.20
C LYS A 49 17.79 -12.18 -6.42
N MET A 50 18.69 -11.25 -6.74
CA MET A 50 18.64 -9.89 -6.20
C MET A 50 17.54 -9.10 -6.91
N LEU A 51 16.50 -8.71 -6.17
CA LEU A 51 15.36 -7.96 -6.67
C LEU A 51 15.21 -6.62 -5.94
N HIS A 52 14.57 -5.67 -6.62
CA HIS A 52 14.13 -4.42 -6.01
C HIS A 52 12.70 -4.61 -5.51
N CYS A 53 12.56 -4.75 -4.21
CA CYS A 53 11.30 -4.96 -3.53
C CYS A 53 10.81 -3.63 -2.95
N ILE A 54 9.50 -3.40 -3.07
CA ILE A 54 8.80 -2.23 -2.58
C ILE A 54 8.25 -2.56 -1.20
N HIS A 55 8.53 -1.68 -0.25
CA HIS A 55 8.03 -1.75 1.12
C HIS A 55 7.21 -0.50 1.41
N LEU A 56 6.13 -0.63 2.19
CA LEU A 56 5.44 0.55 2.70
C LEU A 56 6.24 1.19 3.82
N THR A 57 6.34 2.51 3.79
CA THR A 57 6.85 3.27 4.94
C THR A 57 5.76 3.43 5.98
N GLN A 58 6.12 3.87 7.19
CA GLN A 58 5.13 4.23 8.21
C GLN A 58 4.14 5.30 7.70
N ASP A 59 4.63 6.29 6.97
CA ASP A 59 3.78 7.32 6.35
C ASP A 59 2.80 6.72 5.33
N GLY A 60 3.23 5.70 4.57
CA GLY A 60 2.38 4.95 3.66
C GLY A 60 1.27 4.17 4.38
N ILE A 61 1.62 3.54 5.50
CA ILE A 61 0.69 2.81 6.37
C ILE A 61 -0.36 3.77 6.95
N ASP A 62 0.09 4.88 7.53
CA ASP A 62 -0.78 5.90 8.13
C ASP A 62 -1.69 6.55 7.09
N TYR A 63 -1.17 6.79 5.88
CA TYR A 63 -1.95 7.30 4.75
C TYR A 63 -3.09 6.34 4.36
N LEU A 64 -2.80 5.05 4.27
CA LEU A 64 -3.82 4.03 3.99
C LEU A 64 -4.85 3.90 5.12
N GLU A 65 -4.44 4.03 6.38
CA GLU A 65 -5.36 3.99 7.52
C GLU A 65 -6.31 5.19 7.52
N LYS A 66 -5.79 6.40 7.27
CA LYS A 66 -6.61 7.60 7.13
C LYS A 66 -7.63 7.45 6.01
N LEU A 67 -7.25 6.87 4.87
CA LEU A 67 -8.18 6.58 3.78
C LEU A 67 -9.26 5.57 4.17
N ASN A 68 -8.89 4.46 4.84
CA ASN A 68 -9.86 3.47 5.30
C ASN A 68 -10.80 4.02 6.39
N ILE A 69 -10.34 4.96 7.21
CA ILE A 69 -11.17 5.68 8.18
C ILE A 69 -12.12 6.63 7.44
N SER A 70 -11.65 7.33 6.41
CA SER A 70 -12.50 8.17 5.55
C SER A 70 -13.55 7.37 4.78
N ASP A 71 -13.22 6.19 4.24
CA ASP A 71 -14.18 5.28 3.59
C ASP A 71 -15.26 4.82 4.60
N LYS A 72 -14.89 4.55 5.85
CA LYS A 72 -15.84 4.17 6.92
C LYS A 72 -16.69 5.34 7.42
N ASN A 73 -16.15 6.56 7.42
CA ASN A 73 -16.89 7.76 7.81
C ASN A 73 -17.85 8.22 6.70
N ALA A 74 -17.50 8.02 5.42
CA ALA A 74 -18.38 8.31 4.29
C ALA A 74 -19.66 7.44 4.27
N LEU A 75 -19.64 6.24 4.88
CA LEU A 75 -20.85 5.43 5.05
C LEU A 75 -21.73 5.86 6.24
N LYS A 76 -21.21 6.65 7.19
CA LYS A 76 -21.98 7.08 8.37
C LYS A 76 -22.77 8.38 8.17
N GLU A 77 -22.42 9.18 7.15
CA GLU A 77 -23.15 10.43 6.86
C GLU A 77 -24.43 10.21 6.03
N SER A 78 -24.68 8.99 5.53
CA SER A 78 -25.89 8.63 4.77
C SER A 78 -27.04 8.04 5.59
N GLU A 79 -26.93 7.92 6.92
CA GLU A 79 -28.01 7.39 7.78
C GLU A 79 -28.69 8.44 8.68
N ASN A 80 -28.35 9.73 8.57
CA ASN A 80 -28.90 10.76 9.47
C ASN A 80 -29.54 11.95 8.73
N GLN A 81 -30.33 11.67 7.70
CA GLN A 81 -31.24 12.64 7.07
C GLN A 81 -32.62 12.04 6.78
N THR A 82 -33.29 11.52 7.82
CA THR A 82 -34.76 11.44 7.84
C THR A 82 -35.23 11.57 9.29
N SER A 83 -35.47 12.81 9.73
CA SER A 83 -36.33 13.12 10.88
C SER A 83 -37.68 13.58 10.37
#